data_AF-A0A849CTT7-F1
#
_entry.id   AF-A0A849CTT7-F1
#
_cell.length_a   1.000
_cell.length_b   1.000
_cell.length_c   1.000
_cell.angle_alpha   90.00
_cell.angle_beta   90.00
_cell.angle_gamma   90.00
#
_symmetry.space_group_name_H-M   'P 1'
#
loop_
_entity.id
_entity.type
_entity.pdbx_description
1 polymer ?
#
loop_
_entity_poly.entity_id
_entity_poly.type
_entity_poly.pdbx_seq_one_letter_code
_entity_poly.pdbx_strand_id
1 'polypeptide(L)'
;MKGEKYMDQKQFAESYLLVNSNNFPNDKIFALKEKLSTITEDQKLLVQLVGLKSPTTVLILSLILGTLAIDRFYLGDIFLGILKIVSILFYGIGLIWVLLDIYLCYQHAKYYNFEKVMSILQDS
;
A
#
# COMPACT_ATOMS: atom_id res chain seq x y z
N MET A 1 -31.75 -14.60 -6.95
CA MET A 1 -31.40 -13.17 -7.12
C MET A 1 -30.62 -12.57 -5.96
N LYS A 2 -31.16 -12.36 -4.75
CA LYS A 2 -30.37 -11.72 -3.65
C LYS A 2 -29.17 -12.59 -3.22
N GLY A 3 -29.38 -13.89 -3.03
CA GLY A 3 -28.33 -14.85 -2.67
C GLY A 3 -27.18 -14.95 -3.68
N GLU A 4 -27.49 -14.92 -4.98
CA GLU A 4 -26.46 -14.98 -6.05
C GLU A 4 -25.57 -13.75 -6.04
N LYS A 5 -26.14 -12.55 -5.83
CA LYS A 5 -25.38 -11.31 -5.71
C LYS A 5 -24.42 -11.33 -4.51
N TYR A 6 -24.87 -11.86 -3.38
CA TYR A 6 -24.00 -12.02 -2.19
C TYR A 6 -22.84 -12.99 -2.43
N MET A 7 -23.05 -14.03 -3.23
CA MET A 7 -21.99 -14.99 -3.57
C MET A 7 -20.96 -14.38 -4.52
N ASP A 8 -21.40 -13.60 -5.51
CA ASP A 8 -20.50 -12.89 -6.44
C ASP A 8 -19.58 -11.90 -5.70
N GLN A 9 -20.14 -11.09 -4.78
CA GLN A 9 -19.35 -10.12 -4.01
C GLN A 9 -18.26 -10.77 -3.16
N LYS A 10 -18.57 -11.91 -2.50
CA LYS A 10 -17.60 -12.67 -1.72
C LYS A 10 -16.50 -13.26 -2.60
N GLN A 11 -16.88 -13.83 -3.74
CA GLN A 11 -15.92 -14.38 -4.70
C GLN A 11 -14.99 -13.31 -5.27
N PHE A 12 -15.53 -12.11 -5.55
CA PHE A 12 -14.73 -10.96 -5.95
C PHE A 12 -13.73 -10.57 -4.86
N ALA A 13 -14.17 -10.41 -3.62
CA ALA A 13 -13.30 -10.03 -2.51
C ALA A 13 -12.14 -11.03 -2.33
N GLU A 14 -12.42 -12.33 -2.42
CA GLU A 14 -11.40 -13.38 -2.33
C GLU A 14 -10.42 -13.36 -3.50
N SER A 15 -10.93 -13.25 -4.73
CA SER A 15 -10.09 -13.19 -5.94
C SER A 15 -9.20 -11.96 -5.93
N TYR A 16 -9.74 -10.80 -5.53
CA TYR A 16 -8.98 -9.57 -5.44
C TYR A 16 -7.85 -9.65 -4.40
N LEU A 17 -8.13 -10.22 -3.22
CA LEU A 17 -7.12 -10.40 -2.17
C LEU A 17 -6.07 -11.46 -2.55
N LEU A 18 -6.45 -12.49 -3.30
CA LEU A 18 -5.49 -13.48 -3.79
C LEU A 18 -4.41 -12.85 -4.66
N VAL A 19 -4.79 -11.89 -5.51
CA VAL A 19 -3.86 -11.17 -6.40
C VAL A 19 -3.12 -10.05 -5.67
N ASN A 20 -3.79 -9.33 -4.78
CA ASN A 20 -3.28 -8.06 -4.24
C ASN A 20 -2.89 -8.08 -2.76
N SER A 21 -3.05 -9.19 -2.03
CA SER A 21 -2.78 -9.27 -0.58
C SER A 21 -1.39 -8.76 -0.17
N ASN A 22 -0.36 -9.02 -0.99
CA ASN A 22 1.00 -8.54 -0.75
C ASN A 22 1.13 -7.01 -0.75
N ASN A 23 0.19 -6.30 -1.37
CA ASN A 23 0.17 -4.84 -1.44
C ASN A 23 -0.54 -4.19 -0.24
N PHE A 24 -1.09 -4.97 0.69
CA PHE A 24 -1.87 -4.48 1.83
C PHE A 24 -1.27 -4.88 3.19
N PRO A 25 -1.57 -4.15 4.29
CA PRO A 25 -1.12 -4.50 5.62
C PRO A 25 -1.77 -5.80 6.10
N ASN A 26 -0.97 -6.72 6.64
CA ASN A 26 -1.44 -8.05 7.04
C ASN A 26 -2.51 -7.98 8.15
N ASP A 27 -2.41 -6.97 9.03
CA ASP A 27 -3.36 -6.67 10.11
C ASP A 27 -4.69 -6.09 9.60
N LYS A 28 -4.76 -5.63 8.34
CA LYS A 28 -5.96 -5.01 7.75
C LYS A 28 -6.67 -5.89 6.71
N ILE A 29 -6.10 -7.03 6.32
CA ILE A 29 -6.66 -7.92 5.28
C ILE A 29 -8.10 -8.33 5.61
N PHE A 30 -8.39 -8.66 6.87
CA PHE A 30 -9.74 -9.07 7.27
C PHE A 30 -10.76 -7.94 7.11
N ALA A 31 -10.44 -6.74 7.59
CA ALA A 31 -11.29 -5.56 7.45
C ALA A 31 -11.53 -5.21 5.97
N LEU A 32 -10.49 -5.33 5.13
CA LEU A 32 -10.61 -5.12 3.70
C LEU A 32 -11.51 -6.18 3.04
N LYS A 33 -11.38 -7.45 3.41
CA LYS A 33 -12.24 -8.54 2.92
C LYS A 33 -13.72 -8.27 3.22
N GLU A 34 -14.01 -7.87 4.45
CA GLU A 34 -15.37 -7.58 4.89
C GLU A 34 -15.98 -6.45 4.05
N LYS A 35 -15.25 -5.35 3.88
CA LYS A 35 -15.71 -4.20 3.09
C LYS A 35 -15.86 -4.53 1.60
N LEU A 36 -14.91 -5.26 1.00
CA LEU A 36 -14.98 -5.71 -0.38
C LEU A 36 -16.17 -6.66 -0.63
N SER A 37 -16.64 -7.38 0.40
CA SER A 37 -17.78 -8.27 0.30
C SER A 37 -19.13 -7.54 0.31
N THR A 38 -19.15 -6.22 0.53
CA THR A 38 -20.38 -5.42 0.62
C THR A 38 -20.46 -4.29 -0.41
N ILE A 39 -19.60 -4.30 -1.42
CA ILE A 39 -19.44 -3.19 -2.38
C ILE A 39 -20.49 -3.19 -3.50
N THR A 40 -20.70 -2.03 -4.12
CA THR A 40 -21.50 -1.87 -5.34
C THR A 40 -20.70 -2.24 -6.61
N GLU A 41 -21.38 -2.39 -7.75
CA GLU A 41 -20.70 -2.68 -9.03
C GLU A 41 -19.79 -1.52 -9.47
N ASP A 42 -20.18 -0.27 -9.22
CA ASP A 42 -19.37 0.90 -9.54
C ASP A 42 -18.09 0.92 -8.69
N GLN A 43 -18.20 0.64 -7.39
CA GLN A 43 -17.05 0.49 -6.50
C GLN A 43 -16.14 -0.67 -6.94
N LYS A 44 -16.73 -1.81 -7.35
CA LYS A 44 -15.99 -2.97 -7.88
C LYS A 44 -15.14 -2.59 -9.09
N LEU A 45 -15.66 -1.75 -9.99
CA LEU A 45 -14.91 -1.23 -11.13
C LEU A 45 -13.79 -0.28 -10.67
N LEU A 46 -14.09 0.69 -9.80
CA LEU A 46 -13.10 1.66 -9.31
C LEU A 46 -11.94 1.00 -8.56
N VAL A 47 -12.23 0.00 -7.72
CA VAL A 47 -11.21 -0.77 -7.00
C VAL A 47 -10.31 -1.57 -7.95
N GLN A 48 -10.82 -2.06 -9.08
CA GLN A 48 -9.98 -2.75 -10.07
C GLN A 48 -9.08 -1.80 -10.86
N LEU A 49 -9.53 -0.56 -11.09
CA LEU A 49 -8.76 0.45 -11.81
C LEU A 49 -7.72 1.16 -10.92
N VAL A 50 -7.79 1.00 -9.60
CA VAL A 50 -6.91 1.71 -8.69
C VAL A 50 -5.46 1.21 -8.83
N GLY A 51 -4.56 2.11 -9.24
CA GLY A 51 -3.13 1.79 -9.29
C GLY A 51 -2.56 1.64 -7.88
N LEU A 52 -2.26 0.41 -7.48
CA LEU A 52 -1.56 0.06 -6.24
C LEU A 52 -0.04 0.22 -6.41
N LYS A 53 0.62 0.73 -5.37
CA LYS A 53 2.09 0.78 -5.31
C LYS A 53 2.63 -0.54 -4.79
N SER A 54 3.59 -1.14 -5.50
CA SER A 54 4.22 -2.40 -5.07
C SER A 54 5.19 -2.15 -3.91
N PRO A 55 4.98 -2.75 -2.71
CA PRO A 55 5.92 -2.64 -1.60
C PRO A 55 7.29 -3.24 -1.94
N THR A 56 7.33 -4.25 -2.81
CA THR A 56 8.58 -4.84 -3.30
C THR A 56 9.37 -3.86 -4.17
N THR A 57 8.69 -3.08 -5.02
CA THR A 57 9.35 -2.02 -5.79
C THR A 57 9.94 -0.96 -4.86
N VAL A 58 9.21 -0.59 -3.80
CA VAL A 58 9.72 0.32 -2.77
C VAL A 58 10.95 -0.24 -2.07
N LEU A 59 10.96 -1.53 -1.72
CA LEU A 59 12.14 -2.19 -1.14
C LEU A 59 13.35 -2.15 -2.08
N ILE A 60 13.16 -2.47 -3.37
CA ILE A 60 14.23 -2.44 -4.37
C ILE A 60 14.78 -1.02 -4.51
N LEU A 61 13.90 -0.02 -4.60
CA LEU A 61 14.30 1.38 -4.66
C LEU A 61 15.05 1.81 -3.39
N SER A 62 14.60 1.38 -2.21
CA SER A 62 15.25 1.71 -0.95
C SER A 62 16.63 1.05 -0.82
N LEU A 63 16.81 -0.16 -1.35
CA LEU A 63 18.09 -0.87 -1.32
C LEU A 63 19.13 -0.28 -2.28
N ILE A 64 18.73 0.06 -3.51
CA ILE A 64 19.65 0.51 -4.57
C ILE A 64 19.84 2.04 -4.53
N LEU A 65 18.76 2.76 -4.20
CA LEU A 65 18.65 4.22 -4.32
C LEU A 65 18.20 4.91 -3.03
N GLY A 66 18.21 4.21 -1.89
CA GLY A 66 17.76 4.76 -0.61
C GLY A 66 18.63 5.91 -0.09
N THR A 67 19.91 5.96 -0.48
CA THR A 67 20.80 7.10 -0.16
C THR A 67 20.39 8.40 -0.86
N LEU A 68 19.70 8.29 -2.00
CA LEU A 68 19.11 9.40 -2.74
C LEU A 68 17.64 9.64 -2.38
N ALA A 69 17.09 8.88 -1.43
CA ALA A 69 15.70 8.92 -0.98
C ALA A 69 14.65 8.76 -2.10
N ILE A 70 14.99 8.06 -3.19
CA ILE A 70 14.10 7.87 -4.35
C ILE A 70 12.85 7.04 -3.96
N ASP A 71 12.99 6.15 -2.98
CA ASP A 71 11.90 5.40 -2.39
C ASP A 71 10.83 6.31 -1.74
N ARG A 72 11.25 7.39 -1.07
CA ARG A 72 10.34 8.37 -0.46
C ARG A 72 9.66 9.25 -1.50
N PHE A 73 10.39 9.69 -2.52
CA PHE A 73 9.78 10.44 -3.63
C PHE A 73 8.75 9.62 -4.39
N TYR A 74 9.01 8.32 -4.58
CA TYR A 74 8.03 7.41 -5.18
C TYR A 74 6.73 7.29 -4.36
N LEU A 75 6.83 7.34 -3.02
CA LEU A 75 5.68 7.30 -2.12
C LEU A 75 4.98 8.67 -1.96
N GLY A 76 5.59 9.76 -2.43
CA GLY A 76 5.07 11.12 -2.29
C GLY A 76 5.55 11.84 -1.01
N ASP A 77 6.41 11.21 -0.22
CA ASP A 77 6.96 11.74 1.03
C ASP A 77 8.15 12.68 0.78
N ILE A 78 7.93 13.78 0.05
CA ILE A 78 9.02 14.67 -0.41
C ILE A 78 9.80 15.26 0.76
N PHE A 79 9.11 15.76 1.79
CA PHE A 79 9.74 16.37 2.97
C PHE A 79 10.63 15.37 3.74
N LEU A 80 10.16 14.13 3.92
CA LEU A 80 10.94 13.08 4.57
C LEU A 80 12.12 12.64 3.71
N GLY A 81 11.96 12.65 2.37
CA GLY A 81 13.05 12.37 1.46
C GLY A 81 14.20 13.38 1.57
N ILE A 82 13.88 14.67 1.64
CA ILE A 82 14.88 15.74 1.86
C ILE A 82 15.58 15.56 3.22
N LEU A 83 14.81 15.29 4.28
CA LEU A 83 15.36 15.07 5.61
C LEU A 83 16.34 13.88 5.63
N LYS A 84 15.99 12.77 4.97
CA LYS A 84 16.85 11.58 4.84
C LYS A 84 18.19 11.91 4.19
N ILE A 85 18.20 12.70 3.12
CA ILE A 85 19.44 13.11 2.43
C ILE A 85 20.32 13.96 3.35
N VAL A 86 19.73 14.94 4.06
CA VAL A 86 20.47 15.80 5.00
C VAL A 86 21.03 14.99 6.18
N SER A 87 20.26 14.04 6.72
CA SER A 87 20.71 13.17 7.82
C SER A 87 21.86 12.24 7.42
N ILE A 88 21.84 11.71 6.19
CA ILE A 88 22.92 10.85 5.67
C ILE A 88 24.20 11.67 5.43
N LEU A 89 24.08 12.93 4.96
CA LEU A 89 25.23 13.82 4.76
C LEU A 89 25.92 14.23 6.07
N PHE A 90 25.18 14.30 7.19
CA PHE A 90 25.69 14.82 8.45
C PHE A 90 26.09 13.76 9.50
N TYR A 91 25.64 12.49 9.44
CA TYR A 91 25.91 11.52 10.51
C TYR A 91 26.10 10.06 10.03
N GLY A 92 27.25 9.47 10.37
CA GLY A 92 27.64 8.06 10.13
C GLY A 92 26.88 7.00 10.93
N ILE A 93 25.75 7.33 11.56
CA ILE A 93 24.82 6.41 12.27
C ILE A 93 23.91 5.65 11.26
N GLY A 94 24.10 5.89 9.96
CA GLY A 94 23.17 5.57 8.89
C GLY A 94 22.74 4.10 8.74
N LEU A 95 23.52 3.10 9.18
CA LEU A 95 23.15 1.69 8.92
C LEU A 95 21.90 1.24 9.68
N ILE A 96 21.76 1.56 10.98
CA ILE A 96 20.55 1.22 11.74
C ILE A 96 19.35 2.03 11.24
N TRP A 97 19.55 3.32 10.93
CA TRP A 97 18.49 4.18 10.41
C TRP A 97 17.98 3.71 9.05
N VAL A 98 18.88 3.30 8.16
CA VAL A 98 18.52 2.77 6.83
C VAL A 98 17.70 1.50 6.93
N LEU A 99 18.07 0.55 7.82
CA LEU A 99 17.30 -0.68 8.01
C LEU A 99 15.87 -0.39 8.53
N LEU A 100 15.74 0.52 9.50
CA LEU A 100 14.44 0.93 10.01
C LEU A 100 13.63 1.65 8.92
N ASP A 101 14.28 2.52 8.15
CA ASP A 101 13.63 3.28 7.09
C ASP A 101 13.12 2.38 5.96
N ILE A 102 13.87 1.35 5.56
CA ILE A 102 13.43 0.34 4.58
C ILE A 102 12.13 -0.32 5.05
N TYR A 103 12.07 -0.74 6.32
CA TYR A 103 10.86 -1.34 6.90
C TYR A 103 9.70 -0.33 6.96
N LEU A 104 9.96 0.91 7.35
CA LEU A 104 8.94 1.97 7.38
C LEU A 104 8.40 2.30 5.99
N CYS A 105 9.26 2.40 4.97
CA CYS A 105 8.86 2.60 3.57
C CYS A 105 8.00 1.44 3.07
N TYR A 106 8.40 0.20 3.37
CA TYR A 106 7.62 -0.99 3.03
C TYR A 106 6.21 -0.95 3.63
N GLN A 107 6.10 -0.61 4.92
CA GLN A 107 4.79 -0.50 5.57
C GLN A 107 3.99 0.68 5.02
N HIS A 108 4.63 1.83 4.78
CA HIS A 108 3.96 3.01 4.23
C HIS A 108 3.34 2.73 2.87
N ALA A 109 4.02 1.99 2.00
CA ALA A 109 3.46 1.55 0.72
C ALA A 109 2.18 0.72 0.89
N LYS A 110 2.17 -0.19 1.86
CA LYS A 110 1.00 -1.03 2.18
C LYS A 110 -0.15 -0.21 2.74
N TYR A 111 0.11 0.67 3.69
CA TYR A 111 -0.93 1.53 4.28
C TYR A 111 -1.50 2.52 3.26
N TYR A 112 -0.66 3.11 2.42
CA TYR A 112 -1.08 3.98 1.31
C TYR A 112 -2.09 3.28 0.39
N ASN A 113 -1.80 2.04 -0.01
CA ASN A 113 -2.70 1.23 -0.83
C ASN A 113 -4.02 0.94 -0.11
N PHE A 114 -3.95 0.57 1.17
CA PHE A 114 -5.12 0.29 1.98
C PHE A 114 -6.03 1.52 2.08
N GLU A 115 -5.49 2.68 2.42
CA GLU A 115 -6.25 3.94 2.55
C GLU A 115 -6.92 4.32 1.24
N LYS A 116 -6.19 4.23 0.13
CA LYS A 116 -6.71 4.56 -1.21
C LYS A 116 -7.85 3.64 -1.66
N VAL A 117 -7.77 2.35 -1.33
CA VAL A 117 -8.88 1.42 -1.60
C VAL A 117 -10.03 1.73 -0.65
N MET A 118 -9.75 1.92 0.64
CA MET A 118 -10.78 2.13 1.65
C MET A 118 -11.58 3.42 1.42
N SER A 119 -10.96 4.49 0.88
CA SER A 119 -11.69 5.71 0.51
C SER A 119 -12.76 5.45 -0.55
N ILE A 120 -12.45 4.63 -1.56
CA ILE A 120 -13.43 4.23 -2.59
C ILE A 120 -14.59 3.43 -1.95
N LEU A 121 -14.30 2.66 -0.91
CA LEU A 121 -15.27 1.83 -0.21
C LEU A 121 -16.11 2.59 0.84
N GLN A 122 -15.73 3.84 1.17
CA GLN A 122 -16.42 4.68 2.15
C GLN A 122 -17.39 5.68 1.50
N ASP A 123 -17.14 6.08 0.25
CA ASP A 123 -18.04 6.94 -0.52
C ASP A 123 -19.30 6.12 -0.92
N SER A 124 -20.36 6.22 -0.11
CA SER A 124 -21.69 5.63 -0.35
C SER A 124 -22.78 6.47 0.28
#